data_AF-A0A951YF79-F1
#
_entry.id   AF-A0A951YF79-F1
#
_cell.length_a   1.000
_cell.length_b   1.000
_cell.length_c   1.000
_cell.angle_alpha   90.00
_cell.angle_beta   90.00
_cell.angle_gamma   90.00
#
_symmetry.space_group_name_H-M   'P 1'
#
loop_
_entity.id
_entity.type
_entity.pdbx_description
1 polymer ?
#
loop_
_entity_poly.entity_id
_entity_poly.type
_entity_poly.pdbx_seq_one_letter_code
_entity_poly.pdbx_strand_id
1 'polypeptide(L)'
;MPPNPPHRRVFAVLGVALAAVSFAAIFIRWADAPGVVVALYRMLVAAAVMAPLTLRGLRRKPFTRVGARTTLLAGVMLALHFATWITSLTYTTVAASVSLAATAPLWVALLAWAFQRRPPSALTLLGALIAVAGAAVIGYADAGAASG
;
A
#
# COMPACT_ATOMS: atom_id res chain seq x y z
N MET A 1 24.86 11.64 5.38
CA MET A 1 24.28 10.35 4.97
C MET A 1 23.85 9.64 6.25
N PRO A 2 22.54 9.43 6.52
CA PRO A 2 22.15 8.71 7.72
C PRO A 2 22.74 7.29 7.69
N PRO A 3 23.17 6.74 8.83
CA PRO A 3 23.73 5.39 8.90
C PRO A 3 22.70 4.37 8.39
N ASN A 4 23.15 3.42 7.56
CA ASN A 4 22.28 2.35 7.06
C ASN A 4 21.69 1.60 8.27
N PRO A 5 20.36 1.49 8.40
CA PRO A 5 19.77 0.75 9.50
C PRO A 5 20.22 -0.71 9.43
N PRO A 6 20.44 -1.38 10.57
CA PRO A 6 20.83 -2.79 10.57
C PRO A 6 19.77 -3.61 9.84
N HIS A 7 20.21 -4.46 8.90
CA HIS A 7 19.37 -5.28 8.02
C HIS A 7 18.26 -6.03 8.77
N ARG A 8 18.53 -6.50 10.01
CA ARG A 8 17.53 -7.17 10.87
C ARG A 8 16.31 -6.29 11.18
N ARG A 9 16.49 -4.98 11.39
CA ARG A 9 15.38 -4.04 11.64
C ARG A 9 14.53 -3.85 10.40
N VAL A 10 15.15 -3.80 9.22
CA VAL A 10 14.44 -3.69 7.95
C VAL A 10 13.55 -4.91 7.73
N PHE A 11 14.08 -6.13 7.88
CA PHE A 11 13.29 -7.36 7.76
C PHE A 11 12.18 -7.45 8.81
N ALA A 12 12.42 -7.07 10.05
CA ALA A 12 11.40 -7.06 11.09
C ALA A 12 10.23 -6.11 10.77
N VAL A 13 10.54 -4.89 10.32
CA VAL A 13 9.51 -3.92 9.91
C VAL A 13 8.72 -4.43 8.71
N LEU A 14 9.39 -5.03 7.73
CA LEU A 14 8.71 -5.63 6.57
C LEU A 14 7.79 -6.79 6.97
N GLY A 15 8.23 -7.66 7.87
CA GLY A 15 7.41 -8.77 8.37
C GLY A 15 6.15 -8.29 9.09
N VAL A 16 6.29 -7.29 9.97
CA VAL A 16 5.15 -6.69 10.67
C VAL A 16 4.20 -6.00 9.69
N ALA A 17 4.73 -5.26 8.72
CA ALA A 17 3.93 -4.60 7.69
C ALA A 17 3.15 -5.61 6.84
N LEU A 18 3.81 -6.70 6.42
CA LEU A 18 3.17 -7.75 5.62
C LEU A 18 2.05 -8.44 6.40
N ALA A 19 2.30 -8.80 7.66
CA ALA A 19 1.28 -9.39 8.52
C ALA A 19 0.07 -8.45 8.68
N ALA A 20 0.31 -7.17 8.98
CA ALA A 20 -0.75 -6.18 9.14
C ALA A 20 -1.59 -5.99 7.86
N VAL A 21 -0.95 -5.97 6.69
CA VAL A 21 -1.64 -5.84 5.39
C VAL A 21 -2.51 -7.08 5.11
N SER A 22 -2.03 -8.29 5.43
CA SER A 22 -2.80 -9.53 5.21
C SER A 22 -4.12 -9.58 5.98
N PHE A 23 -4.16 -9.06 7.21
CA PHE A 23 -5.40 -9.00 8.00
C PHE A 23 -6.34 -7.86 7.58
N ALA A 24 -5.84 -6.87 6.83
CA ALA A 24 -6.59 -5.64 6.55
C ALA A 24 -7.89 -5.90 5.77
N ALA A 25 -7.87 -6.75 4.75
CA ALA A 25 -9.04 -7.05 3.93
C ALA A 25 -10.13 -7.77 4.72
N ILE A 26 -9.74 -8.68 5.63
CA ILE A 26 -10.64 -9.43 6.51
C ILE A 26 -11.38 -8.45 7.44
N PHE A 27 -10.65 -7.57 8.13
CA PHE A 27 -11.28 -6.60 9.02
C PHE A 27 -12.15 -5.57 8.30
N ILE A 28 -11.80 -5.17 7.06
CA ILE A 28 -12.66 -4.32 6.24
C ILE A 28 -13.99 -5.01 5.96
N ARG A 29 -13.96 -6.28 5.52
CA ARG A 29 -15.17 -7.07 5.24
C ARG A 29 -16.02 -7.27 6.49
N TRP A 30 -15.37 -7.39 7.65
CA TRP A 30 -16.05 -7.61 8.92
C TRP A 30 -16.67 -6.33 9.53
N ALA A 31 -16.25 -5.15 9.09
CA ALA A 31 -16.74 -3.87 9.61
C ALA A 31 -18.18 -3.53 9.19
N ASP A 32 -18.78 -4.30 8.27
CA ASP A 32 -20.16 -4.18 7.75
C ASP A 32 -20.63 -2.73 7.52
N ALA A 33 -19.73 -1.92 6.94
CA ALA A 33 -19.93 -0.50 6.72
C ALA A 33 -19.56 -0.12 5.27
N PRO A 34 -20.10 0.98 4.72
CA PRO A 34 -19.73 1.43 3.38
C PRO A 34 -18.22 1.65 3.26
N GLY A 35 -17.62 1.20 2.14
CA GLY A 35 -16.16 1.20 1.99
C GLY A 35 -15.50 2.58 2.20
N VAL A 36 -16.16 3.65 1.78
CA VAL A 36 -15.71 5.04 2.01
C VAL A 36 -15.64 5.39 3.50
N VAL A 37 -16.58 4.90 4.30
CA VAL A 37 -16.62 5.12 5.76
C VAL A 37 -15.44 4.39 6.42
N VAL A 38 -15.19 3.14 6.04
CA VAL A 38 -14.04 2.37 6.53
C VAL A 38 -12.71 3.04 6.13
N ALA A 39 -12.61 3.54 4.90
CA ALA A 39 -11.44 4.28 4.43
C ALA A 39 -11.19 5.55 5.26
N LEU A 40 -12.26 6.33 5.52
CA LEU A 40 -12.19 7.54 6.32
C LEU A 40 -11.69 7.26 7.74
N TYR A 41 -12.29 6.29 8.45
CA TYR A 41 -11.86 5.97 9.81
C TYR A 41 -10.42 5.43 9.85
N ARG A 42 -10.02 4.58 8.90
CA ARG A 42 -8.63 4.09 8.82
C ARG A 42 -7.63 5.23 8.63
N MET A 43 -7.92 6.16 7.72
CA MET A 43 -7.02 7.29 7.46
C MET A 43 -7.00 8.29 8.62
N LEU A 44 -8.14 8.51 9.28
CA LEU A 44 -8.24 9.37 10.45
C LEU A 44 -7.39 8.82 11.62
N VAL A 45 -7.52 7.53 11.92
CA VAL A 45 -6.72 6.88 12.97
C VAL A 45 -5.24 6.91 12.61
N ALA A 46 -4.87 6.60 11.37
CA ALA A 46 -3.48 6.67 10.92
C ALA A 46 -2.90 8.09 11.06
N ALA A 47 -3.67 9.11 10.68
CA ALA A 47 -3.29 10.51 10.82
C ALA A 47 -3.13 10.91 12.30
N ALA A 48 -4.05 10.50 13.17
CA ALA A 48 -3.98 10.78 14.61
C ALA A 48 -2.76 10.12 15.27
N VAL A 49 -2.46 8.87 14.93
CA VAL A 49 -1.27 8.16 15.43
C VAL A 49 0.02 8.81 14.93
N MET A 50 0.04 9.30 13.69
CA MET A 50 1.20 9.98 13.11
C MET A 50 1.35 11.44 13.56
N ALA A 51 0.26 12.10 13.95
CA ALA A 51 0.23 13.51 14.36
C ALA A 51 1.32 13.90 15.39
N PRO A 52 1.54 13.17 16.51
CA PRO A 52 2.57 13.55 17.47
C PRO A 52 4.00 13.49 16.89
N LEU A 53 4.26 12.55 15.97
CA LEU A 53 5.55 12.40 15.31
C LEU A 53 5.78 13.52 14.28
N THR A 54 4.78 13.82 13.47
CA THR A 54 4.85 14.88 12.45
C THR A 54 4.92 16.26 13.08
N LEU A 55 4.15 16.54 14.14
CA LEU A 55 4.21 17.83 14.85
C LEU A 55 5.60 18.07 15.48
N ARG A 56 6.21 17.02 16.07
CA ARG A 56 7.59 17.10 16.58
C ARG A 56 8.60 17.36 15.48
N GLY A 57 8.44 16.72 14.31
CA GLY A 57 9.28 16.95 13.13
C GLY A 57 9.14 18.38 12.59
N LEU A 58 7.90 18.89 12.53
CA LEU A 58 7.59 20.20 11.97
C LEU A 58 8.12 21.35 12.82
N ARG A 59 8.14 21.17 14.15
CA ARG A 59 8.80 22.11 15.08
C ARG A 59 10.30 22.23 14.85
N ARG A 60 10.96 21.16 14.37
CA ARG A 60 12.40 21.18 14.06
C ARG A 60 12.68 21.75 12.67
N LYS A 61 11.79 21.52 11.71
CA LYS A 61 11.94 21.99 10.34
C LYS A 61 10.55 22.31 9.75
N PRO A 62 10.13 23.58 9.73
CA PRO A 62 8.82 23.95 9.20
C PRO A 62 8.74 23.69 7.70
N PHE A 63 7.52 23.48 7.20
CA PHE A 63 7.29 23.26 5.79
C PHE A 63 7.67 24.48 4.95
N THR A 64 8.32 24.24 3.82
CA THR A 64 8.34 25.22 2.73
C THR A 64 6.98 25.21 2.02
N ARG A 65 6.61 26.30 1.36
CA ARG A 65 5.34 26.39 0.61
C ARG A 65 5.19 25.29 -0.44
N VAL A 66 6.30 24.91 -1.07
CA VAL A 66 6.38 23.78 -2.01
C VAL A 66 6.18 22.45 -1.28
N GLY A 67 6.85 22.23 -0.15
CA GLY A 67 6.69 21.02 0.67
C GLY A 67 5.26 20.82 1.16
N ALA A 68 4.58 21.88 1.61
CA ALA A 68 3.18 21.79 2.02
C ALA A 68 2.26 21.38 0.86
N ARG A 69 2.47 21.95 -0.34
CA ARG A 69 1.68 21.59 -1.54
C ARG A 69 1.90 20.15 -1.97
N THR A 70 3.15 19.67 -2.01
CA THR A 70 3.44 18.29 -2.42
C THR A 70 2.92 17.28 -1.39
N THR A 71 3.02 17.58 -0.09
CA THR A 71 2.42 16.75 0.97
C THR A 71 0.90 16.70 0.86
N LEU A 72 0.22 17.83 0.62
CA LEU A 72 -1.22 17.85 0.43
C LEU A 72 -1.64 17.02 -0.80
N LEU A 73 -0.95 17.20 -1.93
CA LEU A 73 -1.23 16.44 -3.15
C LEU A 73 -1.04 14.93 -2.94
N ALA A 74 0.04 14.54 -2.27
CA ALA A 74 0.28 13.14 -1.89
C ALA A 74 -0.83 12.59 -0.99
N GLY A 75 -1.32 13.40 -0.04
CA GLY A 75 -2.44 13.04 0.83
C GLY A 75 -3.75 12.83 0.06
N VAL A 76 -4.08 13.71 -0.89
CA VAL A 76 -5.27 13.58 -1.74
C VAL A 76 -5.19 12.33 -2.61
N MET A 77 -4.05 12.08 -3.26
CA MET A 77 -3.84 10.87 -4.06
C MET A 77 -3.94 9.59 -3.21
N LEU A 78 -3.39 9.62 -1.99
CA LEU A 78 -3.48 8.48 -1.06
C LEU A 78 -4.92 8.22 -0.60
N ALA A 79 -5.68 9.29 -0.32
CA ALA A 79 -7.08 9.19 0.04
C ALA A 79 -7.91 8.59 -1.11
N LEU A 80 -7.70 9.06 -2.34
CA LEU A 80 -8.36 8.51 -3.53
C LEU A 80 -8.00 7.03 -3.73
N HIS A 81 -6.72 6.67 -3.59
CA HIS A 81 -6.27 5.29 -3.68
C HIS A 81 -6.96 4.37 -2.67
N PHE A 82 -7.00 4.76 -1.38
CA PHE A 82 -7.67 3.93 -0.36
C PHE A 82 -9.19 3.90 -0.54
N ALA A 83 -9.80 5.02 -0.96
CA ALA A 83 -11.22 5.05 -1.25
C ALA A 83 -11.56 4.11 -2.40
N THR A 84 -10.83 4.15 -3.51
CA THR A 84 -11.09 3.27 -4.66
C THR A 84 -10.80 1.81 -4.35
N TRP A 85 -9.71 1.50 -3.66
CA TRP A 85 -9.34 0.13 -3.28
C TRP A 85 -10.30 -0.49 -2.26
N ILE A 86 -10.70 0.25 -1.23
CA ILE A 86 -11.64 -0.28 -0.23
C ILE A 86 -13.04 -0.44 -0.84
N THR A 87 -13.43 0.51 -1.69
CA THR A 87 -14.71 0.43 -2.41
C THR A 87 -14.72 -0.73 -3.41
N SER A 88 -13.59 -1.05 -4.07
CA SER A 88 -13.53 -2.21 -4.97
C SER A 88 -13.74 -3.52 -4.22
N LEU A 89 -13.32 -3.65 -2.95
CA LEU A 89 -13.61 -4.84 -2.12
C LEU A 89 -15.11 -5.07 -1.87
N THR A 90 -15.93 -4.02 -2.01
CA THR A 90 -17.39 -4.07 -1.90
C THR A 90 -18.04 -4.47 -3.24
N TYR A 91 -17.42 -4.13 -4.38
CA TYR A 91 -17.95 -4.41 -5.72
C TYR A 91 -17.39 -5.68 -6.38
N THR A 92 -16.22 -6.17 -5.95
CA THR A 92 -15.55 -7.35 -6.51
C THR A 92 -15.14 -8.35 -5.43
N THR A 93 -14.75 -9.57 -5.82
CA THR A 93 -14.18 -10.53 -4.86
C THR A 93 -12.85 -10.01 -4.33
N VAL A 94 -12.56 -10.34 -3.07
CA VAL A 94 -11.29 -9.98 -2.44
C VAL A 94 -10.11 -10.47 -3.29
N ALA A 95 -10.23 -11.66 -3.89
CA ALA A 95 -9.20 -12.21 -4.77
C ALA A 95 -8.97 -11.36 -6.02
N ALA A 96 -10.02 -10.96 -6.77
CA ALA A 96 -9.85 -10.13 -7.97
C ALA A 96 -9.22 -8.76 -7.65
N SER A 97 -9.63 -8.13 -6.55
CA SER A 97 -9.07 -6.84 -6.10
C SER A 97 -7.62 -6.97 -5.63
N VAL A 98 -7.25 -8.05 -4.94
CA VAL A 98 -5.88 -8.30 -4.49
C VAL A 98 -4.97 -8.70 -5.66
N SER A 99 -5.47 -9.45 -6.64
CA SER A 99 -4.73 -9.79 -7.85
C SER A 99 -4.37 -8.56 -8.68
N LEU A 100 -5.30 -7.61 -8.83
CA LEU A 100 -4.99 -6.31 -9.46
C LEU A 100 -3.98 -5.50 -8.64
N ALA A 101 -4.12 -5.44 -7.31
CA ALA A 101 -3.19 -4.73 -6.44
C ALA A 101 -1.77 -5.35 -6.47
N ALA A 102 -1.66 -6.66 -6.65
CA ALA A 102 -0.39 -7.37 -6.76
C ALA A 102 0.39 -7.05 -8.04
N THR A 103 -0.23 -6.36 -9.02
CA THR A 103 0.48 -5.82 -10.19
C THR A 103 1.19 -4.49 -9.89
N ALA A 104 0.90 -3.84 -8.75
CA ALA A 104 1.51 -2.57 -8.38
C ALA A 104 3.05 -2.57 -8.39
N PRO A 105 3.76 -3.63 -7.94
CA PRO A 105 5.22 -3.68 -8.01
C PRO A 105 5.77 -3.58 -9.44
N LEU A 106 5.05 -4.13 -10.43
CA LEU A 106 5.44 -4.00 -11.85
C LEU A 106 5.35 -2.55 -12.30
N TRP A 107 4.24 -1.88 -11.99
CA TRP A 107 4.04 -0.47 -12.31
C TRP A 107 5.04 0.43 -11.60
N VAL A 108 5.35 0.16 -10.33
CA VAL A 108 6.36 0.89 -9.56
C VAL A 108 7.75 0.70 -10.18
N ALA A 109 8.13 -0.52 -10.57
CA ALA A 109 9.40 -0.78 -11.23
C ALA A 109 9.49 -0.07 -12.59
N LEU A 110 8.42 -0.11 -13.39
CA LEU A 110 8.34 0.52 -14.70
C LEU A 110 8.44 2.06 -14.59
N LEU A 111 7.65 2.67 -13.71
CA LEU A 111 7.65 4.11 -13.50
C LEU A 111 8.99 4.58 -12.91
N ALA A 112 9.57 3.83 -11.96
CA ALA A 112 10.88 4.13 -11.42
C ALA A 112 11.97 4.10 -12.51
N TRP A 113 11.92 3.11 -13.41
CA TRP A 113 12.83 3.07 -14.57
C TRP A 113 12.61 4.27 -15.50
N ALA A 114 11.37 4.62 -15.82
CA ALA A 114 11.04 5.74 -16.70
C ALA A 114 11.54 7.09 -16.13
N PHE A 115 11.35 7.33 -14.82
CA PHE A 115 11.75 8.59 -14.19
C PHE A 115 13.24 8.65 -13.82
N GLN A 116 13.82 7.56 -13.33
CA GLN A 116 15.20 7.54 -12.86
C GLN A 116 16.20 7.09 -13.93
N ARG A 117 15.72 6.58 -15.07
CA ARG A 117 16.51 6.04 -16.20
C ARG A 117 17.50 4.93 -15.80
N ARG A 118 17.26 4.25 -14.67
CA ARG A 118 18.06 3.12 -14.18
C ARG A 118 17.26 1.82 -14.32
N PRO A 119 17.77 0.81 -15.04
CA PRO A 119 17.06 -0.43 -15.22
C PRO A 119 16.87 -1.14 -13.87
N PRO A 120 15.72 -1.80 -13.63
CA PRO A 120 15.51 -2.59 -12.44
C PRO A 120 16.49 -3.77 -12.39
N SER A 121 16.95 -4.12 -11.19
CA SER A 121 17.84 -5.27 -11.03
C SER A 121 17.12 -6.59 -11.33
N ALA A 122 17.88 -7.62 -11.73
CA ALA A 122 17.32 -8.96 -11.97
C ALA A 122 16.59 -9.52 -10.74
N LEU A 123 17.10 -9.25 -9.53
CA LEU A 123 16.46 -9.61 -8.26
C LEU A 123 15.11 -8.89 -8.06
N THR A 124 15.02 -7.61 -8.42
CA THR A 124 13.77 -6.84 -8.36
C THR A 124 12.73 -7.42 -9.32
N LEU A 125 13.15 -7.75 -10.54
CA LEU A 125 12.27 -8.34 -11.54
C LEU A 125 11.79 -9.74 -11.13
N LEU A 126 12.69 -10.58 -10.61
CA LEU A 126 12.35 -11.90 -10.10
C LEU A 126 11.34 -11.82 -8.95
N GLY A 127 11.55 -10.91 -7.98
CA GLY A 127 10.61 -10.69 -6.89
C GLY A 127 9.23 -10.23 -7.38
N ALA A 128 9.19 -9.33 -8.37
CA ALA A 128 7.93 -8.88 -8.95
C ALA A 128 7.20 -10.02 -9.70
N LEU A 129 7.92 -10.85 -10.46
CA LEU A 129 7.34 -12.01 -11.15
C LEU A 129 6.77 -13.03 -10.15
N ILE A 130 7.49 -13.34 -9.08
CA ILE A 130 7.03 -14.26 -8.03
C ILE A 130 5.75 -13.72 -7.37
N ALA A 131 5.71 -12.42 -7.06
CA ALA A 131 4.53 -11.78 -6.46
C ALA A 131 3.29 -11.85 -7.37
N VAL A 132 3.47 -11.58 -8.66
CA VAL A 132 2.40 -11.64 -9.67
C VAL A 132 1.91 -13.08 -9.86
N ALA A 133 2.84 -14.05 -9.93
CA ALA A 133 2.49 -15.46 -10.05
C ALA A 133 1.68 -15.96 -8.84
N GLY A 134 2.11 -15.63 -7.62
CA GLY A 134 1.38 -15.98 -6.41
C GLY A 134 -0.03 -15.39 -6.38
N ALA A 135 -0.18 -14.12 -6.81
CA ALA A 135 -1.48 -13.46 -6.87
C ALA A 135 -2.41 -14.03 -7.95
N ALA A 136 -1.84 -14.51 -9.08
CA ALA A 136 -2.59 -15.22 -10.11
C ALA A 136 -3.11 -16.56 -9.58
N VAL A 137 -2.28 -17.35 -8.90
CA VAL A 137 -2.68 -18.64 -8.31
C VAL A 137 -3.83 -18.48 -7.32
N ILE A 138 -3.74 -17.48 -6.42
CA ILE A 138 -4.82 -17.19 -5.46
C ILE A 138 -6.10 -16.77 -6.19
N GLY A 139 -5.99 -15.93 -7.22
CA GLY A 139 -7.13 -15.49 -8.03
C GLY A 139 -7.84 -16.63 -8.76
N TYR A 140 -7.07 -17.57 -9.34
CA TYR A 140 -7.63 -18.76 -10.00
C TYR A 140 -8.31 -19.72 -9.03
N ALA A 141 -7.75 -19.90 -7.82
CA ALA A 141 -8.34 -20.76 -6.80
C ALA A 141 -9.70 -20.23 -6.30
N ASP A 142 -9.82 -18.92 -6.09
CA ASP A 142 -11.07 -18.26 -5.69
C ASP A 142 -12.15 -18.36 -6.79
N ALA A 143 -11.76 -18.20 -8.06
CA ALA A 143 -12.67 -18.33 -9.19
C ALA A 143 -13.21 -19.76 -9.37
N GLY A 144 -12.37 -20.78 -9.14
CA GLY A 144 -12.79 -22.19 -9.19
C GLY A 144 -13.69 -22.62 -8.02
N ALA A 145 -13.50 -22.03 -6.83
CA ALA A 145 -14.34 -22.29 -5.66
C ALA A 145 -15.74 -21.68 -5.77
N ALA A 146 -15.91 -20.62 -6.56
CA ALA A 146 -17.22 -20.00 -6.82
C ALA A 146 -18.07 -20.73 -7.87
N SER A 147 -17.49 -21.73 -8.58
CA SER A 147 -18.13 -22.47 -9.67
C SER A 147 -18.57 -23.91 -9.30
N GLY A 148 -18.47 -24.31 -8.03
CA GLY A 148 -18.89 -25.62 -7.51
C GLY A 148 -19.87 -25.49 -6.35
#